data_AF-I8WHC8-F1
#
_entry.id   AF-I8WHC8-F1
#
_cell.length_a   1.000
_cell.length_b   1.000
_cell.length_c   1.000
_cell.angle_alpha   90.00
_cell.angle_beta   90.00
_cell.angle_gamma   90.00
#
_symmetry.space_group_name_H-M   'P 1'
#
loop_
_entity.id
_entity.type
_entity.pdbx_description
1 polymer ?
#
loop_
_entity_poly.entity_id
_entity_poly.type
_entity_poly.pdbx_seq_one_letter_code
_entity_poly.pdbx_strand_id
1 'polypeptide(L)'
;MKAITEMINQILMEWDPIGVGPELAIDEYQGYIPIILRSCFDKKKLLDCLQNIVIHEMGLEYDLNNEKHNNDIQLICDKIIQVYSVQSDIPSV
;
A
#
# COMPACT_ATOMS: atom_id res chain seq x y z
N MET A 1 1.48 -16.37 0.73
CA MET A 1 0.81 -15.58 1.81
C MET A 1 1.79 -14.84 2.72
N LYS A 2 2.78 -15.46 3.38
CA LYS A 2 3.78 -14.69 4.16
C LYS A 2 4.65 -13.77 3.29
N ALA A 3 5.14 -14.28 2.16
CA ALA A 3 5.98 -13.51 1.24
C ALA A 3 5.29 -12.28 0.65
N ILE A 4 4.01 -12.38 0.26
CA ILE A 4 3.27 -11.23 -0.28
C ILE A 4 3.04 -10.14 0.78
N THR A 5 2.74 -10.53 2.01
CA THR A 5 2.59 -9.59 3.14
C THR A 5 3.90 -8.86 3.39
N GLU A 6 5.03 -9.55 3.44
CA GLU A 6 6.35 -8.95 3.65
C GLU A 6 6.72 -7.97 2.52
N MET A 7 6.47 -8.33 1.27
CA MET A 7 6.74 -7.45 0.12
C MET A 7 5.86 -6.20 0.12
N ILE A 8 4.56 -6.34 0.42
CA ILE A 8 3.66 -5.18 0.56
C ILE A 8 4.11 -4.30 1.74
N ASN A 9 4.49 -4.90 2.87
CA ASN A 9 5.00 -4.15 4.01
C ASN A 9 6.24 -3.33 3.63
N GLN A 10 7.18 -3.92 2.88
CA GLN A 10 8.36 -3.23 2.40
C GLN A 10 7.99 -2.05 1.49
N ILE A 11 7.03 -2.21 0.57
CA ILE A 11 6.57 -1.10 -0.29
C ILE A 11 6.01 0.05 0.56
N LEU A 12 5.21 -0.24 1.59
CA LEU A 12 4.66 0.79 2.48
C LEU A 12 5.76 1.46 3.32
N MET A 13 6.74 0.71 3.79
CA MET A 13 7.91 1.24 4.51
C MET A 13 8.78 2.15 3.64
N GLU A 14 8.94 1.84 2.35
CA GLU A 14 9.66 2.68 1.40
C GLU A 14 8.87 3.93 1.00
N TRP A 15 7.54 3.84 0.99
CA TRP A 15 6.67 4.98 0.76
C TRP A 15 6.72 5.98 1.93
N ASP A 16 6.71 5.45 3.16
CA ASP A 16 6.74 6.19 4.42
C ASP A 16 5.89 7.47 4.42
N PRO A 17 4.57 7.37 4.20
CA PRO A 17 3.71 8.55 4.11
C PRO A 17 3.70 9.42 5.38
N ILE A 18 3.99 8.83 6.55
CA ILE A 18 4.05 9.54 7.84
C ILE A 18 5.45 10.15 8.09
N GLY A 19 6.50 9.66 7.41
CA GLY A 19 7.86 10.17 7.56
C GLY A 19 8.53 9.80 8.89
N VAL A 20 8.05 8.75 9.56
CA VAL A 20 8.54 8.30 10.87
C VAL A 20 9.75 7.36 10.75
N GLY A 21 10.09 6.96 9.53
CA GLY A 21 11.17 6.04 9.25
C GLY A 21 10.79 4.56 9.46
N PRO A 22 11.60 3.64 8.92
CA PRO A 22 11.27 2.21 8.83
C PRO A 22 11.11 1.50 10.19
N GLU A 23 11.76 2.00 11.25
CA GLU A 23 11.72 1.36 12.57
C GLU A 23 10.37 1.52 13.28
N LEU A 24 9.69 2.66 13.09
CA LEU A 24 8.36 2.92 13.67
C LEU A 24 7.23 2.49 12.74
N ALA A 25 7.49 2.50 11.43
CA ALA A 25 6.56 2.11 10.39
C ALA A 25 6.22 0.61 10.35
N ILE A 26 7.09 -0.27 10.85
CA ILE A 26 6.99 -1.71 10.62
C ILE A 26 5.75 -2.35 11.25
N ASP A 27 5.38 -1.92 12.45
CA ASP A 27 4.23 -2.47 13.19
C ASP A 27 2.92 -1.80 12.76
N GLU A 28 2.96 -0.51 12.44
CA GLU A 28 1.78 0.25 12.00
C GLU A 28 1.32 -0.19 10.61
N TYR A 29 2.23 -0.34 9.64
CA TYR A 29 1.86 -0.66 8.27
C TYR A 29 1.36 -2.11 8.10
N GLN A 30 1.81 -3.03 8.97
CA GLN A 30 1.30 -4.40 8.99
C GLN A 30 -0.20 -4.47 9.27
N GLY A 31 -0.74 -3.54 10.06
CA GLY A 31 -2.17 -3.46 10.36
C GLY A 31 -3.03 -3.23 9.11
N TYR A 32 -2.49 -2.57 8.09
CA TYR A 32 -3.23 -2.24 6.87
C TYR A 32 -3.16 -3.32 5.78
N ILE A 33 -2.20 -4.25 5.86
CA ILE A 33 -1.99 -5.25 4.81
C ILE A 33 -3.25 -6.10 4.52
N PRO A 34 -4.02 -6.57 5.52
CA PRO A 34 -5.23 -7.34 5.26
C PRO A 34 -6.29 -6.61 4.41
N ILE A 35 -6.47 -5.30 4.60
CA ILE A 35 -7.45 -4.52 3.82
C ILE A 35 -6.90 -4.13 2.43
N ILE A 36 -5.59 -3.91 2.32
CA ILE A 36 -4.89 -3.69 1.04
C ILE A 36 -5.05 -4.93 0.15
N LEU A 37 -4.76 -6.13 0.67
CA LEU A 37 -4.88 -7.39 -0.08
C LEU A 37 -6.30 -7.63 -0.59
N ARG A 38 -7.32 -7.25 0.18
CA ARG A 38 -8.74 -7.33 -0.24
C ARG A 38 -9.11 -6.32 -1.33
N SER A 39 -8.20 -5.45 -1.74
CA SER A 39 -8.45 -4.41 -2.74
C SER A 39 -7.58 -4.60 -4.00
N CYS A 40 -6.54 -5.45 -3.95
CA CYS A 40 -5.55 -5.61 -5.03
C CYS A 40 -6.11 -6.12 -6.38
N PHE A 41 -7.30 -6.71 -6.41
CA PHE A 41 -7.93 -7.18 -7.65
C PHE A 41 -8.52 -6.06 -8.53
N ASP A 42 -8.55 -4.83 -8.03
CA ASP A 42 -9.09 -3.66 -8.73
C ASP A 42 -8.24 -2.43 -8.38
N LYS A 43 -7.52 -1.88 -9.39
CA LYS A 43 -6.61 -0.74 -9.20
C LYS A 43 -7.32 0.48 -8.62
N LYS A 44 -8.58 0.72 -8.99
CA LYS A 44 -9.35 1.84 -8.45
C LYS A 44 -9.69 1.61 -6.98
N LYS A 45 -10.12 0.40 -6.61
CA LYS A 45 -10.39 0.07 -5.20
C LYS A 45 -9.13 0.12 -4.34
N LEU A 46 -7.99 -0.31 -4.89
CA LEU A 46 -6.71 -0.20 -4.19
C LEU A 46 -6.32 1.27 -3.97
N LEU A 47 -6.48 2.11 -4.98
CA LEU A 47 -6.24 3.55 -4.86
C LEU A 47 -7.13 4.17 -3.78
N ASP A 48 -8.44 3.94 -3.84
CA ASP A 48 -9.41 4.45 -2.85
C ASP A 48 -9.06 3.93 -1.43
N CYS A 49 -8.62 2.67 -1.31
CA CYS A 49 -8.19 2.07 -0.05
C CYS A 49 -6.96 2.79 0.54
N LEU A 50 -5.90 3.01 -0.25
CA LEU A 50 -4.70 3.68 0.23
C LEU A 50 -4.97 5.15 0.57
N GLN A 51 -5.82 5.85 -0.18
CA GLN A 51 -6.24 7.23 0.15
C GLN A 51 -6.97 7.26 1.49
N ASN A 52 -7.90 6.33 1.72
CA ASN A 52 -8.61 6.24 3.00
C ASN A 52 -7.66 5.96 4.17
N ILE A 53 -6.67 5.08 4.00
CA ILE A 53 -5.67 4.80 5.04
C ILE A 53 -4.90 6.08 5.38
N VAL A 54 -4.37 6.78 4.38
CA VAL A 54 -3.58 8.00 4.59
C VAL A 54 -4.41 9.11 5.25
N ILE A 55 -5.65 9.32 4.79
CA ILE A 55 -6.49 10.43 5.27
C ILE A 55 -7.12 10.12 6.63
N HIS A 56 -7.70 8.93 6.79
CA HIS A 56 -8.58 8.62 7.92
C HIS A 56 -7.90 7.81 9.01
N GLU A 57 -7.05 6.85 8.66
CA GLU A 57 -6.37 6.01 9.66
C GLU A 57 -5.09 6.69 10.17
N MET A 58 -4.30 7.29 9.27
CA MET A 58 -3.07 8.00 9.62
C MET A 58 -3.30 9.48 9.96
N GLY A 59 -4.45 10.05 9.57
CA GLY A 59 -4.79 11.45 9.84
C GLY A 59 -3.91 12.46 9.08
N LEU A 60 -3.33 12.08 7.95
CA LEU A 60 -2.44 12.94 7.18
C LEU A 60 -3.23 13.91 6.30
N GLU A 61 -2.70 15.12 6.13
CA GLU A 61 -3.23 16.12 5.20
C GLU A 61 -2.92 15.72 3.74
N TYR A 62 -3.76 14.85 3.18
CA TYR A 62 -3.68 14.44 1.79
C TYR A 62 -4.60 15.28 0.90
N ASP A 63 -4.02 16.14 0.08
CA ASP A 63 -4.74 16.90 -0.94
C ASP A 63 -4.95 16.07 -2.23
N LEU A 64 -6.21 15.76 -2.54
CA LEU A 64 -6.64 15.05 -3.75
C LEU A 64 -6.39 15.85 -5.05
N ASN A 65 -6.14 17.15 -4.97
CA ASN A 65 -5.80 18.00 -6.12
C ASN A 65 -4.29 18.16 -6.30
N ASN A 66 -3.48 17.64 -5.37
CA ASN A 66 -2.04 17.72 -5.44
C ASN A 66 -1.50 16.62 -6.36
N GLU A 67 -0.97 17.01 -7.52
CA GLU A 67 -0.43 16.08 -8.50
C GLU A 67 0.70 15.20 -7.94
N LYS A 68 1.54 15.73 -7.05
CA LYS A 68 2.61 14.94 -6.43
C LYS A 68 2.01 13.83 -5.57
N HIS A 69 1.07 14.16 -4.69
CA HIS A 69 0.39 13.18 -3.84
C HIS A 69 -0.31 12.10 -4.66
N ASN A 70 -0.95 12.50 -5.76
CA ASN A 70 -1.64 11.59 -6.66
C ASN A 70 -0.67 10.68 -7.44
N ASN A 71 0.46 11.22 -7.91
CA ASN A 71 1.48 10.44 -8.61
C ASN A 71 2.17 9.45 -7.67
N ASP A 72 2.50 9.87 -6.45
CA ASP A 72 3.15 9.03 -5.45
C ASP A 72 2.26 7.84 -5.10
N ILE A 73 0.99 8.07 -4.78
CA ILE A 73 0.08 6.96 -4.41
C ILE A 73 -0.24 6.03 -5.59
N GLN A 74 -0.27 6.55 -6.83
CA GLN A 74 -0.43 5.73 -8.03
C GLN A 74 0.77 4.79 -8.23
N LEU A 75 1.99 5.29 -8.01
CA LEU A 75 3.19 4.47 -8.06
C LEU A 75 3.15 3.35 -7.02
N ILE A 76 2.68 3.64 -5.81
CA ILE A 76 2.49 2.63 -4.75
C ILE A 76 1.44 1.59 -5.14
N CYS A 77 0.30 2.02 -5.72
CA CYS A 77 -0.70 1.09 -6.25
C CYS A 77 -0.08 0.12 -7.28
N ASP A 78 0.70 0.65 -8.22
CA ASP A 78 1.30 -0.15 -9.28
C ASP A 78 2.31 -1.17 -8.74
N LYS A 79 3.15 -0.78 -7.77
CA LYS A 79 4.07 -1.70 -7.09
C LYS A 79 3.32 -2.83 -6.37
N ILE A 80 2.26 -2.50 -5.64
CA ILE A 80 1.46 -3.49 -4.89
C ILE A 80 0.76 -4.47 -5.84
N ILE A 81 0.17 -3.97 -6.93
CA ILE A 81 -0.47 -4.82 -7.96
C ILE A 81 0.56 -5.75 -8.60
N GLN A 82 1.74 -5.24 -8.96
CA GLN A 82 2.80 -6.06 -9.54
C GLN A 82 3.17 -7.23 -8.62
N VAL A 83 3.38 -6.96 -7.33
CA VAL A 83 3.68 -7.99 -6.32
C VAL A 83 2.54 -8.99 -6.19
N TYR A 84 1.29 -8.53 -6.22
CA TYR A 84 0.11 -9.39 -6.13
C TYR A 84 -0.06 -10.30 -7.34
N SER A 85 0.12 -9.78 -8.56
CA SER A 85 -0.01 -10.53 -9.80
C SER A 85 1.07 -11.60 -9.93
N VAL A 86 2.33 -11.26 -9.64
CA VAL A 86 3.46 -12.22 -9.72
C VAL A 86 3.27 -13.42 -8.79
N GLN A 87 2.68 -13.22 -7.60
CA GLN A 87 2.39 -14.32 -6.67
C GLN A 87 1.13 -15.11 -7.04
N SER A 88 0.19 -14.51 -7.77
CA SER A 88 -1.04 -15.17 -8.24
C SER A 88 -0.80 -16.07 -9.44
N ASP A 89 0.26 -15.79 -10.22
CA ASP A 89 0.69 -16.58 -11.38
C ASP A 89 1.58 -17.79 -11.01
N ILE A 90 1.98 -17.93 -9.74
CA ILE A 90 2.69 -19.12 -9.28
C ILE A 90 1.63 -20.21 -9.00
N PRO A 91 1.61 -21.32 -9.77
CA PRO A 91 0.73 -22.44 -9.47
C PRO A 91 1.01 -22.91 -8.05
N SER A 92 -0.04 -23.11 -7.26
CA SER A 92 0.08 -23.74 -5.95
C SER A 92 0.79 -25.09 -6.14
N VAL A 93 2.04 -25.19 -5.66
CA VAL A 93 2.82 -26.43 -5.68
C VAL A 93 2.18 -27.45 -4.75
#